data_AF-A0A1D7YEN7-F1
#
_entry.id   AF-A0A1D7YEN7-F1
#
_cell.length_a   1.000
_cell.length_b   1.000
_cell.length_c   1.000
_cell.angle_alpha   90.00
_cell.angle_beta   90.00
_cell.angle_gamma   90.00
#
_symmetry.space_group_name_H-M   'P 1'
#
loop_
_entity.id
_entity.type
_entity.pdbx_description
1 polymer ?
#
loop_
_entity_poly.entity_id
_entity_poly.type
_entity_poly.pdbx_seq_one_letter_code
_entity_poly.pdbx_strand_id
1 'polypeptide(L)'
;MTLAAGAAMVVFFTTDVCDQQLAANGSVVRVCRHPQMTDPPMVVLGLVILVLLGVFFSEVSGFGITLKRQVEEARSTAQEAIRETRQVEARHQETADDLADGVREALSRAQPAGPAVVPASADPVDQLAARYNEIRWTMSSGQARTQAMSDVVDDMIRLLRGARDFDVESHLRSEDRGMRLAAAAYLYANPDPAWGRRLAEAAVSEDKPFNEYWALKALREVFRGNCEFLDEETRGLLERRKHELLPGNDRAKQIANLLRDCPARRGGRAAA
;
A
#
# COMPACT_ATOMS: atom_id res chain seq x y z
N MET A 1 13.99 23.32 25.68
CA MET A 1 13.33 23.85 24.47
C MET A 1 12.36 25.00 24.74
N THR A 2 11.62 25.02 25.86
CA THR A 2 10.63 26.07 26.18
C THR A 2 11.23 27.49 26.27
N LEU A 3 12.45 27.64 26.78
CA LEU A 3 13.14 28.94 26.83
C LEU A 3 13.57 29.48 25.46
N ALA A 4 14.00 28.61 24.54
CA ALA A 4 14.43 29.02 23.19
C ALA A 4 13.24 29.44 22.31
N ALA A 5 12.11 28.73 22.44
CA ALA A 5 10.88 29.10 21.76
C ALA A 5 10.30 30.43 22.28
N GLY A 6 10.38 30.67 23.59
CA GLY A 6 9.98 31.93 24.20
C GLY A 6 10.82 33.13 23.72
N ALA A 7 12.15 32.96 23.64
CA ALA A 7 13.04 34.01 23.15
C ALA A 7 12.81 34.35 21.66
N ALA A 8 12.56 33.34 20.82
CA ALA A 8 12.25 33.54 19.40
C ALA A 8 10.92 34.30 19.19
N MET A 9 9.89 34.01 20.01
CA MET A 9 8.63 34.76 19.95
C MET A 9 8.82 36.22 20.36
N VAL A 10 9.55 36.51 21.44
CA VAL A 10 9.73 37.89 21.91
C VAL A 10 10.47 38.74 20.86
N VAL A 11 11.52 38.21 20.23
CA VAL A 11 12.27 38.93 19.18
C VAL A 11 11.41 39.21 17.95
N PHE A 12 10.54 38.28 17.56
CA PHE A 12 9.63 38.45 16.42
C PHE A 12 8.63 39.60 16.61
N PHE A 13 8.16 39.84 17.84
CA PHE A 13 7.17 40.88 18.13
C PHE A 13 7.77 42.24 18.54
N THR A 14 9.08 42.32 18.75
CA THR A 14 9.74 43.54 19.27
C THR A 14 10.72 44.18 18.30
N THR A 15 10.98 43.55 17.15
CA THR A 15 11.93 44.05 16.16
C THR A 15 11.22 44.45 14.87
N ASP A 16 11.40 45.71 14.48
CA ASP A 16 10.97 46.19 13.18
C ASP A 16 12.14 46.14 12.19
N VAL A 17 11.88 45.66 10.97
CA VAL A 17 12.85 45.70 9.89
C VAL A 17 12.56 46.95 9.07
N CYS A 18 13.49 47.90 9.10
CA CYS A 18 13.37 49.16 8.37
C CYS A 18 14.24 49.14 7.12
N ASP A 19 13.62 49.34 5.97
CA ASP A 19 14.31 49.46 4.68
C ASP A 19 14.29 50.92 4.21
N GLN A 20 15.31 51.31 3.45
CA GLN A 20 15.40 52.65 2.87
C GLN A 20 14.83 52.60 1.45
N GLN A 21 13.68 53.23 1.24
CA GLN A 21 13.08 53.34 -0.08
C GLN A 21 13.21 54.77 -0.61
N LEU A 22 13.48 54.91 -1.91
CA LEU A 22 13.45 56.19 -2.60
C LEU A 22 12.00 56.53 -2.92
N ALA A 23 11.48 57.59 -2.31
CA ALA A 23 10.18 58.14 -2.64
C ALA A 23 10.21 58.82 -4.02
N ALA A 24 9.04 58.97 -4.65
CA ALA A 24 8.90 59.53 -6.01
C ALA A 24 9.44 60.97 -6.16
N ASN A 25 9.66 61.67 -5.05
CA ASN A 25 10.27 63.01 -4.99
C ASN A 25 11.81 63.00 -4.87
N GLY A 26 12.45 61.82 -4.91
CA GLY A 26 13.90 61.66 -4.76
C GLY A 26 14.40 61.65 -3.30
N SER A 27 13.51 61.78 -2.30
CA SER A 27 13.90 61.67 -0.90
C SER A 27 13.97 60.21 -0.45
N VAL A 28 14.95 59.88 0.39
CA VAL A 28 15.04 58.56 1.02
C VAL A 28 14.13 58.53 2.23
N VAL A 29 13.12 57.68 2.20
CA VAL A 29 12.17 57.47 3.31
C VAL A 29 12.42 56.10 3.90
N ARG A 30 12.53 56.05 5.23
CA ARG A 30 12.65 54.80 5.97
C ARG A 30 11.26 54.22 6.19
N VAL A 31 11.01 53.04 5.63
CA VAL A 31 9.75 52.32 5.83
C VAL A 31 10.03 51.10 6.69
N CYS A 32 9.42 51.05 7.86
CA CYS A 32 9.54 49.92 8.79
C CYS A 32 8.34 48.99 8.61
N ARG A 33 8.62 47.69 8.48
CA ARG A 33 7.62 46.64 8.37
C ARG A 33 7.91 45.52 9.37
N HIS A 34 6.87 44.75 9.68
CA HIS A 34 7.02 43.55 10.48
C HIS A 34 7.91 42.52 9.75
N PRO A 35 8.74 41.77 10.49
CA PRO A 35 9.66 40.80 9.91
C PRO A 35 8.90 39.66 9.21
N GLN A 36 9.31 39.36 7.99
CA GLN A 36 8.86 38.21 7.22
C GLN A 36 9.84 37.03 7.42
N MET A 37 9.37 35.78 7.23
CA MET A 37 10.23 34.59 7.39
C MET A 37 11.48 34.61 6.50
N THR A 38 11.46 35.38 5.41
CA THR A 38 12.57 35.51 4.46
C THR A 38 13.56 36.62 4.79
N ASP A 39 13.31 37.44 5.82
CA ASP A 39 14.20 38.54 6.17
C ASP A 39 15.51 38.00 6.79
N PRO A 40 16.67 38.61 6.51
CA PRO A 40 17.98 38.16 6.99
C PRO A 40 18.08 37.79 8.48
N PRO A 41 17.52 38.56 9.44
CA PRO A 41 17.59 38.21 10.86
C PRO A 41 16.86 36.90 11.20
N MET A 42 15.76 36.57 10.52
CA MET A 42 15.01 35.32 10.75
C MET A 42 15.79 34.10 10.27
N VAL A 43 16.49 34.23 9.15
CA VAL A 43 17.36 33.18 8.61
C VAL A 43 18.52 32.89 9.56
N VAL A 44 19.17 33.94 10.11
CA VAL A 44 20.25 33.80 11.08
C VAL A 44 19.76 33.11 12.35
N LEU A 45 18.60 33.50 12.88
CA LEU A 45 18.00 32.88 14.07
C LEU A 45 17.71 31.39 13.84
N GLY A 46 17.13 31.04 12.67
CA GLY A 46 16.85 29.66 12.30
C GLY A 46 18.11 28.79 12.22
N LEU A 47 19.19 29.31 11.65
CA LEU A 47 20.48 28.60 11.59
C LEU A 47 21.10 28.37 12.97
N VAL A 48 21.03 29.37 13.87
CA VAL A 48 21.52 29.21 15.25
C VAL A 48 20.75 28.12 15.99
N ILE A 49 19.42 28.07 15.83
CA ILE A 49 18.58 27.03 16.43
C ILE A 49 18.95 25.65 15.87
N LEU A 50 19.18 25.52 14.56
CA LEU A 50 19.60 24.26 13.94
C LEU A 50 20.95 23.77 14.48
N VAL A 51 21.93 24.68 14.64
CA VAL A 51 23.24 24.34 15.23
C VAL A 51 23.11 23.88 16.67
N LEU A 52 22.28 24.57 17.48
CA LEU A 52 22.02 24.19 18.87
C LEU A 52 21.29 22.83 18.98
N LEU A 53 20.37 22.54 18.07
CA LEU A 53 19.68 21.24 18.00
C LEU A 53 20.63 20.12 17.56
N GLY A 54 21.62 20.40 16.71
CA GLY A 54 22.62 19.42 16.28
C GLY A 54 23.39 18.78 17.44
N VAL A 55 23.68 19.55 18.49
CA VAL A 55 24.41 19.06 19.68
C VAL A 55 23.60 17.99 20.45
N PHE A 56 22.27 18.09 20.45
CA PHE A 56 21.40 17.08 21.06
C PHE A 56 21.39 15.74 20.30
N PHE A 57 21.68 15.74 18.99
CA PHE A 57 21.80 14.50 18.22
C PHE A 57 23.17 13.83 18.41
N SER A 58 24.20 14.58 18.82
CA SER A 58 25.54 14.07 19.10
C SER A 58 25.61 13.24 20.40
N GLU A 59 24.82 13.58 21.42
CA GLU A 59 24.92 12.94 22.75
C GLU A 59 24.09 11.66 22.90
N VAL A 60 23.18 11.34 21.96
CA VAL A 60 22.43 10.05 21.99
C VAL A 60 23.27 8.86 21.47
N SER A 61 24.46 9.10 20.92
CA SER A 61 25.35 8.05 20.39
C SER A 61 26.20 7.32 21.45
N GLY A 62 25.97 7.56 22.75
CA GLY A 62 26.68 6.93 23.87
C GLY A 62 26.11 5.59 24.39
N PHE A 63 25.08 5.00 23.76
CA PHE A 63 24.38 3.81 24.25
C PHE A 63 24.33 2.65 23.24
N GLY A 64 25.49 2.21 22.74
CA GLY A 64 25.59 1.06 21.83
C GLY A 64 25.30 -0.32 22.47
N ILE A 65 25.21 -0.42 23.80
CA ILE A 65 25.13 -1.72 24.51
C ILE A 65 23.79 -1.96 25.21
N THR A 66 23.05 -0.90 25.57
CA THR A 66 21.74 -1.03 26.23
C THR A 66 20.58 -1.14 25.25
N LEU A 67 20.71 -0.57 24.06
CA LEU A 67 19.66 -0.60 23.04
C LEU A 67 19.48 -1.99 22.46
N LYS A 68 20.56 -2.77 22.32
CA LYS A 68 20.46 -4.16 21.87
C LYS A 68 19.70 -5.01 22.89
N ARG A 69 19.99 -4.84 24.18
CA ARG A 69 19.30 -5.55 25.27
C ARG A 69 17.84 -5.13 25.42
N GLN A 70 17.53 -3.83 25.35
CA GLN A 70 16.15 -3.35 25.39
C GLN A 70 15.36 -3.69 24.12
N VAL A 71 16.00 -3.77 22.95
CA VAL A 71 15.34 -4.22 21.71
C VAL A 71 15.11 -5.72 21.73
N GLU A 72 16.02 -6.52 22.30
CA GLU A 72 15.80 -7.96 22.46
C GLU A 72 14.66 -8.24 23.46
N GLU A 73 14.64 -7.51 24.57
CA GLU A 73 13.61 -7.60 25.60
C GLU A 73 12.25 -7.08 25.08
N ALA A 74 12.22 -5.94 24.39
CA ALA A 74 11.01 -5.43 23.73
C ALA A 74 10.54 -6.37 22.60
N ARG A 75 11.44 -7.06 21.90
CA ARG A 75 11.09 -8.04 20.87
C ARG A 75 10.50 -9.31 21.47
N SER A 76 11.01 -9.78 22.61
CA SER A 76 10.40 -10.92 23.31
C SER A 76 9.02 -10.59 23.84
N THR A 77 8.82 -9.42 24.47
CA THR A 77 7.51 -9.00 24.99
C THR A 77 6.52 -8.74 23.86
N ALA A 78 6.98 -8.19 22.73
CA ALA A 78 6.14 -8.02 21.55
C ALA A 78 5.76 -9.36 20.91
N GLN A 79 6.65 -10.34 20.86
CA GLN A 79 6.33 -11.67 20.32
C GLN A 79 5.37 -12.45 21.22
N GLU A 80 5.46 -12.27 22.53
CA GLU A 80 4.53 -12.86 23.49
C GLU A 80 3.15 -12.20 23.40
N ALA A 81 3.09 -10.87 23.34
CA ALA A 81 1.85 -10.12 23.10
C ALA A 81 1.21 -10.48 21.75
N ILE A 82 1.99 -10.69 20.68
CA ILE A 82 1.47 -11.13 19.37
C ILE A 82 0.90 -12.56 19.45
N ARG A 83 1.47 -13.45 20.27
CA ARG A 83 0.93 -14.80 20.47
C ARG A 83 -0.38 -14.79 21.26
N GLU A 84 -0.45 -13.98 22.32
CA GLU A 84 -1.69 -13.77 23.07
C GLU A 84 -2.77 -13.12 22.19
N THR A 85 -2.41 -12.09 21.42
CA THR A 85 -3.34 -11.42 20.51
C THR A 85 -3.86 -12.38 19.44
N ARG A 86 -3.02 -13.24 18.86
CA ARG A 86 -3.47 -14.27 17.90
C ARG A 86 -4.41 -15.32 18.51
N GLN A 87 -4.24 -15.67 19.78
CA GLN A 87 -5.16 -16.58 20.47
C GLN A 87 -6.49 -15.91 20.80
N VAL A 88 -6.46 -14.63 21.16
CA VAL A 88 -7.66 -13.82 21.41
C VAL A 88 -8.40 -13.54 20.09
N GLU A 89 -7.69 -13.23 19.02
CA GLU A 89 -8.23 -13.03 17.67
C GLU A 89 -8.81 -14.32 17.09
N ALA A 90 -8.19 -15.48 17.33
CA ALA A 90 -8.78 -16.78 16.96
C ALA A 90 -10.10 -17.07 17.70
N ARG A 91 -10.19 -16.71 19.00
CA ARG A 91 -11.45 -16.82 19.78
C ARG A 91 -12.50 -15.79 19.33
N HIS A 92 -12.07 -14.60 18.91
CA HIS A 92 -12.97 -13.58 18.37
C HIS A 92 -13.43 -13.90 16.94
N GLN A 93 -12.62 -14.56 16.12
CA GLN A 93 -13.02 -15.04 14.79
C GLN A 93 -14.12 -16.10 14.88
N GLU A 94 -14.01 -17.06 15.81
CA GLU A 94 -15.07 -18.05 16.06
C GLU A 94 -16.38 -17.37 16.50
N THR A 95 -16.29 -16.36 17.37
CA THR A 95 -17.47 -15.59 17.82
C THR A 95 -18.04 -14.69 16.72
N ALA A 96 -17.19 -14.15 15.83
CA ALA A 96 -17.59 -13.27 14.74
C ALA A 96 -18.24 -14.04 13.58
N ASP A 97 -17.76 -15.25 13.28
CA ASP A 97 -18.36 -16.15 12.29
C ASP A 97 -19.75 -16.62 12.77
N ASP A 98 -19.89 -16.99 14.05
CA ASP A 98 -21.18 -17.35 14.66
C ASP A 98 -22.18 -16.17 14.65
N LEU A 99 -21.71 -14.94 14.88
CA LEU A 99 -22.53 -13.73 14.79
C LEU A 99 -22.90 -13.40 13.34
N ALA A 100 -21.98 -13.55 12.40
CA ALA A 100 -22.22 -13.28 10.98
C ALA A 100 -23.29 -14.23 10.41
N ASP A 101 -23.24 -15.50 10.79
CA ASP A 101 -24.26 -16.49 10.41
C ASP A 101 -25.60 -16.19 11.09
N GLY A 102 -25.59 -15.80 12.37
CA GLY A 102 -26.80 -15.37 13.09
C GLY A 102 -27.47 -14.12 12.50
N VAL A 103 -26.66 -13.14 12.05
CA VAL A 103 -27.15 -11.90 11.41
C VAL A 103 -27.69 -12.20 10.00
N ARG A 104 -27.02 -13.04 9.21
CA ARG A 104 -27.49 -13.45 7.88
C ARG A 104 -28.82 -14.21 7.96
N GLU A 105 -28.95 -15.09 8.92
CA GLU A 105 -30.17 -15.85 9.19
C GLU A 105 -31.32 -14.93 9.69
N ALA A 106 -31.01 -13.95 10.55
CA ALA A 106 -31.99 -12.95 11.00
C ALA A 106 -32.45 -12.00 9.89
N LEU A 107 -31.56 -11.55 9.01
CA LEU A 107 -31.90 -10.73 7.83
C LEU A 107 -32.78 -11.51 6.83
N SER A 108 -32.52 -12.80 6.66
CA SER A 108 -33.29 -13.67 5.77
C SER A 108 -34.74 -13.85 6.25
N ARG A 109 -34.96 -13.80 7.57
CA ARG A 109 -36.29 -13.86 8.20
C ARG A 109 -37.02 -12.51 8.27
N ALA A 110 -36.31 -11.39 8.12
CA ALA A 110 -36.85 -10.06 8.37
C ALA A 110 -37.25 -9.28 7.11
N GLN A 111 -37.19 -9.83 5.89
CA GLN A 111 -37.63 -9.10 4.70
C GLN A 111 -39.18 -9.06 4.59
N PRO A 112 -39.81 -7.87 4.67
CA PRO A 112 -41.20 -7.72 4.27
C PRO A 112 -41.29 -7.64 2.75
N ALA A 113 -42.14 -8.48 2.15
CA ALA A 113 -42.45 -8.46 0.74
C ALA A 113 -43.24 -7.18 0.37
N GLY A 114 -42.53 -6.19 -0.16
CA GLY A 114 -43.10 -5.05 -0.89
C GLY A 114 -42.47 -4.98 -2.27
N PRO A 115 -43.21 -4.64 -3.34
CA PRO A 115 -42.68 -4.65 -4.70
C PRO A 115 -41.79 -3.41 -4.92
N ALA A 116 -40.53 -3.52 -4.50
CA ALA A 116 -39.47 -2.68 -5.02
C ALA A 116 -39.04 -3.26 -6.38
N VAL A 117 -38.90 -2.39 -7.38
CA VAL A 117 -38.24 -2.75 -8.64
C VAL A 117 -36.76 -2.97 -8.30
N VAL A 118 -36.41 -4.21 -7.98
CA VAL A 118 -35.04 -4.66 -7.77
C VAL A 118 -34.37 -4.66 -9.15
N PRO A 119 -33.30 -3.88 -9.41
CA PRO A 119 -32.49 -4.13 -10.59
C PRO A 119 -31.99 -5.56 -10.50
N ALA A 120 -32.12 -6.32 -11.60
CA ALA A 120 -31.79 -7.74 -11.71
C ALA A 120 -30.56 -8.07 -10.84
N SER A 121 -30.70 -9.07 -9.96
CA SER A 121 -29.70 -9.48 -8.97
C SER A 121 -28.27 -9.34 -9.50
N ALA A 122 -27.59 -8.26 -9.12
CA ALA A 122 -26.24 -7.98 -9.58
C ALA A 122 -25.32 -9.12 -9.11
N ASP A 123 -24.47 -9.64 -10.01
CA ASP A 123 -23.50 -10.68 -9.69
C ASP A 123 -22.70 -10.25 -8.43
N PRO A 124 -22.58 -11.10 -7.40
CA PRO A 124 -21.79 -10.76 -6.21
C PRO A 124 -20.34 -10.34 -6.52
N VAL A 125 -19.75 -10.84 -7.61
CA VAL A 125 -18.41 -10.42 -8.07
C VAL A 125 -18.44 -8.98 -8.59
N ASP A 126 -19.45 -8.61 -9.38
CA ASP A 126 -19.62 -7.24 -9.90
C ASP A 126 -19.76 -6.25 -8.74
N GLN A 127 -20.47 -6.63 -7.68
CA GLN A 127 -20.63 -5.80 -6.48
C GLN A 127 -19.28 -5.58 -5.76
N LEU A 128 -18.45 -6.61 -5.63
CA LEU A 128 -17.12 -6.49 -5.03
C LEU A 128 -16.18 -5.66 -5.91
N ALA A 129 -16.23 -5.83 -7.23
CA ALA A 129 -15.46 -5.02 -8.17
C ALA A 129 -15.86 -3.54 -8.11
N ALA A 130 -17.17 -3.25 -8.05
CA ALA A 130 -17.68 -1.89 -7.87
C ALA A 130 -17.24 -1.30 -6.51
N ARG A 131 -17.33 -2.06 -5.42
CA ARG A 131 -16.88 -1.63 -4.08
C ARG A 131 -15.38 -1.32 -4.06
N TYR A 132 -14.56 -2.14 -4.72
CA TYR A 132 -13.14 -1.84 -4.90
C TYR A 132 -12.93 -0.49 -5.58
N ASN A 133 -13.62 -0.25 -6.69
CA ASN A 133 -13.51 1.00 -7.44
C ASN A 133 -13.98 2.20 -6.60
N GLU A 134 -15.08 2.06 -5.87
CA GLU A 134 -15.60 3.10 -4.98
C GLU A 134 -14.58 3.50 -3.91
N ILE A 135 -14.06 2.52 -3.15
CA ILE A 135 -12.99 2.74 -2.16
C ILE A 135 -11.80 3.46 -2.79
N ARG A 136 -11.44 3.04 -4.01
CA ARG A 136 -10.32 3.61 -4.75
C ARG A 136 -10.52 5.09 -5.10
N TRP A 137 -11.75 5.50 -5.38
CA TRP A 137 -12.08 6.87 -5.76
C TRP A 137 -12.36 7.78 -4.57
N THR A 138 -12.98 7.26 -3.52
CA THR A 138 -13.48 8.06 -2.40
C THR A 138 -12.49 8.19 -1.25
N MET A 139 -11.63 7.19 -1.02
CA MET A 139 -10.67 7.21 0.08
C MET A 139 -9.32 7.80 -0.33
N SER A 140 -8.74 8.62 0.55
CA SER A 140 -7.36 9.09 0.41
C SER A 140 -6.35 7.95 0.40
N SER A 141 -5.27 8.09 -0.36
CA SER A 141 -4.15 7.13 -0.35
C SER A 141 -3.57 7.00 1.06
N GLY A 142 -3.37 5.76 1.51
CA GLY A 142 -2.83 5.47 2.84
C GLY A 142 -3.16 4.05 3.29
N GLN A 143 -2.73 3.71 4.50
CA GLN A 143 -2.87 2.36 5.07
C GLN A 143 -4.33 1.92 5.18
N ALA A 144 -5.22 2.81 5.66
CA ALA A 144 -6.65 2.49 5.81
C ALA A 144 -7.31 2.10 4.48
N ARG A 145 -6.99 2.82 3.40
CA ARG A 145 -7.46 2.49 2.05
C ARG A 145 -6.89 1.17 1.55
N THR A 146 -5.59 0.93 1.75
CA THR A 146 -4.96 -0.35 1.37
C THR A 146 -5.60 -1.51 2.10
N GLN A 147 -5.92 -1.36 3.39
CA GLN A 147 -6.62 -2.37 4.16
C GLN A 147 -8.01 -2.65 3.58
N ALA A 148 -8.84 -1.62 3.40
CA ALA A 148 -10.18 -1.77 2.85
C ALA A 148 -10.18 -2.41 1.44
N MET A 149 -9.22 -2.05 0.59
CA MET A 149 -9.05 -2.68 -0.73
C MET A 149 -8.59 -4.14 -0.61
N SER A 150 -7.77 -4.48 0.39
CA SER A 150 -7.31 -5.85 0.62
C SER A 150 -8.46 -6.73 1.11
N ASP A 151 -9.30 -6.21 2.00
CA ASP A 151 -10.50 -6.91 2.48
C ASP A 151 -11.43 -7.29 1.31
N VAL A 152 -11.60 -6.40 0.33
CA VAL A 152 -12.38 -6.69 -0.88
C VAL A 152 -11.75 -7.83 -1.71
N VAL A 153 -10.42 -7.86 -1.85
CA VAL A 153 -9.76 -8.96 -2.57
C VAL A 153 -9.91 -10.28 -1.83
N ASP A 154 -9.81 -10.27 -0.50
CA ASP A 154 -10.00 -11.47 0.32
C ASP A 154 -11.45 -11.99 0.20
N ASP A 155 -12.43 -11.09 0.14
CA ASP A 155 -13.83 -11.42 -0.14
C ASP A 155 -14.01 -12.02 -1.56
N MET A 156 -13.36 -11.43 -2.58
CA MET A 156 -13.37 -11.99 -3.95
C MET A 156 -12.76 -13.40 -3.98
N ILE A 157 -11.61 -13.62 -3.33
CA ILE A 157 -10.94 -14.93 -3.26
C ILE A 157 -11.85 -15.95 -2.58
N ARG A 158 -12.53 -15.57 -1.49
CA ARG A 158 -13.45 -16.45 -0.76
C ARG A 158 -14.63 -16.86 -1.63
N LEU A 159 -15.23 -15.89 -2.34
CA LEU A 159 -16.37 -16.09 -3.23
C LEU A 159 -16.02 -16.95 -4.46
N LEU A 160 -14.86 -16.70 -5.06
CA LEU A 160 -14.46 -17.30 -6.35
C LEU A 160 -13.80 -18.67 -6.21
N ARG A 161 -13.47 -19.11 -4.99
CA ARG A 161 -12.83 -20.41 -4.75
C ARG A 161 -13.73 -21.56 -5.20
N GLY A 162 -13.24 -22.39 -6.11
CA GLY A 162 -13.96 -23.53 -6.67
C GLY A 162 -15.02 -23.17 -7.71
N ALA A 163 -15.18 -21.89 -8.06
CA ALA A 163 -16.03 -21.48 -9.17
C ALA A 163 -15.48 -22.05 -10.50
N ARG A 164 -16.35 -22.53 -11.38
CA ARG A 164 -15.96 -23.15 -12.67
C ARG A 164 -16.31 -22.32 -13.89
N ASP A 165 -17.32 -21.46 -13.77
CA ASP A 165 -17.91 -20.72 -14.90
C ASP A 165 -17.49 -19.23 -14.89
N PHE A 166 -16.32 -18.92 -14.34
CA PHE A 166 -15.80 -17.56 -14.31
C PHE A 166 -15.06 -17.21 -15.61
N ASP A 167 -15.51 -16.18 -16.33
CA ASP A 167 -14.91 -15.75 -17.60
C ASP A 167 -13.61 -14.95 -17.37
N VAL A 168 -12.52 -15.65 -17.11
CA VAL A 168 -11.19 -15.06 -16.86
C VAL A 168 -10.74 -14.14 -18.01
N GLU A 169 -10.99 -14.53 -19.27
CA GLU A 169 -10.49 -13.77 -20.44
C GLU A 169 -11.16 -12.40 -20.56
N SER A 170 -12.49 -12.36 -20.43
CA SER A 170 -13.23 -11.10 -20.47
C SER A 170 -12.82 -10.17 -19.33
N HIS A 171 -12.69 -10.71 -18.11
CA HIS A 171 -12.33 -9.91 -16.93
C HIS A 171 -10.90 -9.39 -16.97
N LEU A 172 -9.92 -10.17 -17.43
CA LEU A 172 -8.53 -9.70 -17.59
C LEU A 172 -8.40 -8.55 -18.59
N ARG A 173 -9.29 -8.49 -19.60
CA ARG A 173 -9.31 -7.45 -20.64
C ARG A 173 -10.25 -6.28 -20.33
N SER A 174 -10.97 -6.34 -19.22
CA SER A 174 -11.93 -5.30 -18.87
C SER A 174 -11.25 -3.95 -18.65
N GLU A 175 -11.88 -2.87 -19.12
CA GLU A 175 -11.46 -1.51 -18.80
C GLU A 175 -11.64 -1.20 -17.31
N ASP A 176 -12.54 -1.92 -16.64
CA ASP A 176 -12.81 -1.80 -15.22
C ASP A 176 -11.69 -2.44 -14.38
N ARG A 177 -11.08 -1.65 -13.50
CA ARG A 177 -9.96 -2.08 -12.65
C ARG A 177 -10.37 -3.11 -11.61
N GLY A 178 -11.59 -3.03 -11.08
CA GLY A 178 -12.17 -4.01 -10.16
C GLY A 178 -12.41 -5.34 -10.84
N MET A 179 -12.84 -5.34 -12.10
CA MET A 179 -13.04 -6.57 -12.87
C MET A 179 -11.72 -7.28 -13.19
N ARG A 180 -10.67 -6.53 -13.57
CA ARG A 180 -9.32 -7.11 -13.72
C ARG A 180 -8.78 -7.67 -12.40
N LEU A 181 -9.07 -7.00 -11.29
CA LEU A 181 -8.71 -7.48 -9.96
C LEU A 181 -9.45 -8.76 -9.60
N ALA A 182 -10.73 -8.88 -9.95
CA ALA A 182 -11.51 -10.10 -9.76
C ALA A 182 -10.92 -11.28 -10.55
N ALA A 183 -10.43 -11.07 -11.77
CA ALA A 183 -9.71 -12.11 -12.51
C ALA A 183 -8.41 -12.56 -11.82
N ALA A 184 -7.63 -11.61 -11.28
CA ALA A 184 -6.45 -11.95 -10.50
C ALA A 184 -6.82 -12.72 -9.21
N ALA A 185 -7.89 -12.32 -8.53
CA ALA A 185 -8.40 -13.01 -7.35
C ALA A 185 -8.88 -14.44 -7.68
N TYR A 186 -9.59 -14.63 -8.79
CA TYR A 186 -9.99 -15.94 -9.29
C TYR A 186 -8.77 -16.84 -9.54
N LEU A 187 -7.77 -16.36 -10.29
CA LEU A 187 -6.57 -17.15 -10.62
C LEU A 187 -5.67 -17.41 -9.41
N TYR A 188 -5.72 -16.55 -8.39
CA TYR A 188 -5.10 -16.81 -7.10
C TYR A 188 -5.82 -17.96 -6.36
N ALA A 189 -7.17 -17.97 -6.38
CA ALA A 189 -7.98 -18.98 -5.71
C ALA A 189 -8.03 -20.33 -6.45
N ASN A 190 -7.93 -20.30 -7.78
CA ASN A 190 -8.02 -21.44 -8.68
C ASN A 190 -6.83 -21.40 -9.67
N PRO A 191 -5.61 -21.75 -9.23
CA PRO A 191 -4.43 -21.66 -10.07
C PRO A 191 -4.53 -22.56 -11.31
N ASP A 192 -4.39 -21.96 -12.49
CA ASP A 192 -4.36 -22.67 -13.77
C ASP A 192 -3.23 -22.12 -14.65
N PRO A 193 -2.15 -22.90 -14.90
CA PRO A 193 -0.98 -22.46 -15.65
C PRO A 193 -1.29 -22.08 -17.11
N ALA A 194 -2.42 -22.51 -17.69
CA ALA A 194 -2.84 -22.10 -19.02
C ALA A 194 -3.06 -20.58 -19.13
N TRP A 195 -3.37 -19.91 -18.01
CA TRP A 195 -3.54 -18.45 -17.96
C TRP A 195 -2.26 -17.69 -17.67
N GLY A 196 -1.15 -18.37 -17.37
CA GLY A 196 0.08 -17.75 -16.89
C GLY A 196 0.59 -16.62 -17.77
N ARG A 197 0.69 -16.85 -19.09
CA ARG A 197 1.12 -15.83 -20.05
C ARG A 197 0.17 -14.62 -20.08
N ARG A 198 -1.13 -14.85 -20.24
CA ARG A 198 -2.14 -13.78 -20.31
C ARG A 198 -2.20 -12.96 -19.01
N LEU A 199 -2.08 -13.62 -17.86
CA LEU A 199 -2.01 -12.96 -16.56
C LEU A 199 -0.73 -12.14 -16.40
N ALA A 200 0.42 -12.63 -16.90
CA ALA A 200 1.66 -11.87 -16.88
C ALA A 200 1.58 -10.60 -17.75
N GLU A 201 1.03 -10.72 -18.96
CA GLU A 201 0.76 -9.59 -19.85
C GLU A 201 -0.17 -8.56 -19.19
N ALA A 202 -1.27 -9.03 -18.59
CA ALA A 202 -2.19 -8.17 -17.83
C ALA A 202 -1.47 -7.48 -16.67
N ALA A 203 -0.71 -8.24 -15.86
CA ALA A 203 0.00 -7.73 -14.68
C ALA A 203 0.95 -6.58 -15.02
N VAL A 204 1.76 -6.70 -16.08
CA VAL A 204 2.73 -5.66 -16.45
C VAL A 204 2.08 -4.45 -17.14
N SER A 205 0.88 -4.61 -17.69
CA SER A 205 0.09 -3.53 -18.31
C SER A 205 -0.74 -2.72 -17.32
N GLU A 206 -0.82 -3.16 -16.05
CA GLU A 206 -1.65 -2.49 -15.05
C GLU A 206 -1.18 -1.06 -14.75
N ASP A 207 -2.14 -0.13 -14.74
CA ASP A 207 -1.87 1.28 -14.49
C ASP A 207 -1.77 1.59 -12.99
N LYS A 208 -2.23 0.67 -12.13
CA LYS A 208 -2.28 0.86 -10.68
C LYS A 208 -1.39 -0.15 -9.93
N PRO A 209 -0.51 0.33 -9.02
CA PRO A 209 0.40 -0.54 -8.26
C PRO A 209 -0.28 -1.67 -7.48
N PHE A 210 -1.48 -1.43 -6.95
CA PHE A 210 -2.24 -2.43 -6.18
C PHE A 210 -2.74 -3.58 -7.07
N ASN A 211 -3.30 -3.28 -8.25
CA ASN A 211 -3.71 -4.31 -9.21
C ASN A 211 -2.52 -5.12 -9.70
N GLU A 212 -1.44 -4.44 -10.09
CA GLU A 212 -0.20 -5.09 -10.54
C GLU A 212 0.34 -6.03 -9.46
N TYR A 213 0.37 -5.59 -8.19
CA TYR A 213 0.81 -6.43 -7.07
C TYR A 213 -0.02 -7.72 -6.95
N TRP A 214 -1.35 -7.62 -7.00
CA TRP A 214 -2.23 -8.79 -6.87
C TRP A 214 -2.16 -9.71 -8.09
N ALA A 215 -2.05 -9.16 -9.31
CA ALA A 215 -1.86 -9.95 -10.51
C ALA A 215 -0.52 -10.72 -10.46
N LEU A 216 0.57 -10.10 -10.01
CA LEU A 216 1.86 -10.77 -9.80
C LEU A 216 1.82 -11.82 -8.68
N LYS A 217 1.07 -11.56 -7.61
CA LYS A 217 0.85 -12.53 -6.53
C LYS A 217 0.08 -13.75 -7.04
N ALA A 218 -0.99 -13.54 -7.80
CA ALA A 218 -1.74 -14.61 -8.48
C ALA A 218 -0.85 -15.39 -9.45
N LEU A 219 -0.01 -14.71 -10.23
CA LEU A 219 0.90 -15.34 -11.19
C LEU A 219 1.88 -16.31 -10.50
N ARG A 220 2.33 -15.97 -9.28
CA ARG A 220 3.17 -16.85 -8.47
C ARG A 220 2.44 -18.09 -7.98
N GLU A 221 1.15 -18.00 -7.69
CA GLU A 221 0.33 -19.18 -7.40
C GLU A 221 0.12 -20.04 -8.65
N VAL A 222 -0.21 -19.41 -9.78
CA VAL A 222 -0.43 -20.06 -11.08
C VAL A 222 0.77 -20.93 -11.49
N PHE A 223 1.99 -20.43 -11.33
CA PHE A 223 3.20 -21.19 -11.68
C PHE A 223 3.77 -22.05 -10.55
N ARG A 224 3.19 -22.02 -9.34
CA ARG A 224 3.70 -22.83 -8.23
C ARG A 224 3.57 -24.31 -8.57
N GLY A 225 4.72 -24.99 -8.69
CA GLY A 225 4.78 -26.41 -9.06
C GLY A 225 4.60 -26.68 -10.56
N ASN A 226 4.39 -25.65 -11.39
CA ASN A 226 4.11 -25.74 -12.83
C ASN A 226 5.08 -24.84 -13.63
N CYS A 227 6.36 -24.79 -13.22
CA CYS A 227 7.34 -23.87 -13.77
C CYS A 227 7.66 -24.11 -15.26
N GLU A 228 7.34 -25.28 -15.79
CA GLU A 228 7.44 -25.62 -17.21
C GLU A 228 6.52 -24.82 -18.11
N PHE A 229 5.45 -24.22 -17.56
CA PHE A 229 4.54 -23.33 -18.28
C PHE A 229 5.04 -21.87 -18.32
N LEU A 230 6.08 -21.54 -17.55
CA LEU A 230 6.73 -20.23 -17.62
C LEU A 230 7.72 -20.22 -18.80
N ASP A 231 7.22 -19.86 -19.98
CA ASP A 231 8.03 -19.74 -21.19
C ASP A 231 9.06 -18.58 -21.13
N GLU A 232 10.04 -18.62 -22.03
CA GLU A 232 11.12 -17.62 -22.09
C GLU A 232 10.62 -16.21 -22.44
N GLU A 233 9.51 -16.11 -23.18
CA GLU A 233 8.90 -14.82 -23.54
C GLU A 233 8.31 -14.13 -22.31
N THR A 234 7.50 -14.87 -21.56
CA THR A 234 6.88 -14.45 -20.30
C THR A 234 7.95 -14.16 -19.24
N ARG A 235 8.99 -15.00 -19.16
CA ARG A 235 10.15 -14.74 -18.29
C ARG A 235 10.84 -13.43 -18.67
N GLY A 236 11.13 -13.23 -19.95
CA GLY A 236 11.76 -12.01 -20.44
C GLY A 236 10.92 -10.76 -20.18
N LEU A 237 9.58 -10.87 -20.30
CA LEU A 237 8.63 -9.82 -19.95
C LEU A 237 8.74 -9.40 -18.49
N LEU A 238 8.74 -10.38 -17.58
CA LEU A 238 8.82 -10.16 -16.15
C LEU A 238 10.18 -9.61 -15.72
N GLU A 239 11.28 -10.10 -16.29
CA GLU A 239 12.60 -9.51 -16.04
C GLU A 239 12.65 -8.05 -16.49
N ARG A 240 12.19 -7.71 -17.70
CA ARG A 240 12.14 -6.31 -18.14
C ARG A 240 11.34 -5.44 -17.16
N ARG A 241 10.14 -5.89 -16.78
CA ARG A 241 9.31 -5.17 -15.82
C ARG A 241 9.99 -4.98 -14.47
N LYS A 242 10.70 -5.99 -13.97
CA LYS A 242 11.46 -5.91 -12.73
C LYS A 242 12.59 -4.87 -12.79
N HIS A 243 13.24 -4.70 -13.96
CA HIS A 243 14.27 -3.67 -14.14
C HIS A 243 13.71 -2.24 -14.20
N GLU A 244 12.47 -2.07 -14.68
CA GLU A 244 11.78 -0.77 -14.68
C GLU A 244 11.33 -0.34 -13.27
N LEU A 245 11.14 -1.31 -12.38
CA LEU A 245 10.70 -1.08 -11.01
C LEU A 245 11.88 -0.73 -10.09
N LEU A 246 11.71 0.28 -9.24
CA LEU A 246 12.70 0.61 -8.21
C LEU A 246 12.99 -0.62 -7.31
N PRO A 247 14.27 -0.91 -7.02
CA PRO A 247 14.64 -1.99 -6.12
C PRO A 247 13.94 -1.88 -4.75
N GLY A 248 13.52 -3.02 -4.20
CA GLY A 248 12.89 -3.08 -2.87
C GLY A 248 11.40 -2.77 -2.82
N ASN A 249 10.77 -2.37 -3.93
CA ASN A 249 9.31 -2.28 -3.99
C ASN A 249 8.67 -3.68 -4.04
N ASP A 250 7.43 -3.80 -3.56
CA ASP A 250 6.82 -5.12 -3.36
C ASP A 250 6.52 -5.86 -4.67
N ARG A 251 6.29 -5.14 -5.77
CA ARG A 251 6.08 -5.71 -7.11
C ARG A 251 7.36 -6.37 -7.66
N ALA A 252 8.49 -5.68 -7.55
CA ALA A 252 9.80 -6.22 -7.91
C ALA A 252 10.15 -7.44 -7.04
N LYS A 253 9.78 -7.43 -5.75
CA LYS A 253 9.91 -8.61 -4.87
C LYS A 253 9.05 -9.77 -5.35
N GLN A 254 7.78 -9.54 -5.76
CA GLN A 254 6.94 -10.62 -6.30
C GLN A 254 7.56 -11.25 -7.54
N ILE A 255 8.03 -10.44 -8.50
CA ILE A 255 8.70 -10.94 -9.70
C ILE A 255 9.98 -11.70 -9.34
N ALA A 256 10.84 -11.14 -8.49
CA ALA A 256 12.07 -11.80 -8.08
C ALA A 256 11.81 -13.14 -7.38
N ASN A 257 10.77 -13.20 -6.53
CA ASN A 257 10.35 -14.43 -5.89
C ASN A 257 9.86 -15.47 -6.90
N LEU A 258 8.99 -15.08 -7.84
CA LEU A 258 8.52 -15.97 -8.90
C LEU A 258 9.70 -16.55 -9.70
N LEU A 259 10.61 -15.70 -10.17
CA LEU A 259 11.73 -16.13 -11.02
C LEU A 259 12.76 -16.99 -10.27
N ARG A 260 12.90 -16.78 -8.95
CA ARG A 260 13.69 -17.65 -8.09
C ARG A 260 13.01 -19.00 -7.88
N ASP A 261 11.70 -19.01 -7.63
CA ASP A 261 10.92 -20.21 -7.37
C ASP A 261 10.77 -21.06 -8.67
N CYS A 262 10.79 -20.41 -9.85
CA CYS A 262 10.80 -21.05 -11.17
C CYS A 262 12.08 -20.67 -11.97
N PRO A 263 13.22 -21.30 -11.68
CA PRO A 263 14.48 -21.00 -12.38
C PRO A 263 14.41 -21.40 -13.86
N ALA A 264 15.20 -20.73 -14.69
CA ALA A 264 15.34 -21.11 -16.10
C ALA A 264 15.86 -22.56 -16.20
N ARG A 265 15.33 -23.34 -17.15
CA ARG A 265 15.85 -24.67 -17.43
C ARG A 265 17.30 -24.48 -17.89
N ARG A 266 18.27 -24.91 -17.06
CA ARG A 266 19.66 -25.02 -17.51
C ARG A 266 19.62 -25.95 -18.71
N GLY A 267 19.92 -25.42 -19.89
CA GLY A 267 19.93 -26.17 -21.14
C GLY A 267 20.58 -27.52 -20.88
N GLY A 268 19.83 -28.60 -21.13
CA GLY A 268 20.41 -29.92 -21.10
C GLY A 268 21.65 -29.87 -21.98
N ARG A 269 22.80 -30.18 -21.40
CA ARG A 269 23.90 -30.73 -22.18
C ARG A 269 23.26 -31.82 -23.03
N ALA A 270 23.22 -31.60 -24.35
CA ALA A 270 22.99 -32.69 -25.27
C ALA A 270 24.00 -33.77 -24.88
N ALA A 271 23.52 -34.87 -24.31
CA ALA A 271 24.27 -36.09 -24.27
C ALA A 271 24.32 -36.56 -25.73
N ALA A 272 25.38 -36.13 -26.41
CA ALA A 272 25.85 -36.73 -27.65
C ALA A 272 26.85 -37.83 -27.29
#